data_AF-A0A956GJZ2-F1
#
_entry.id   AF-A0A956GJZ2-F1
#
_cell.length_a   1.000
_cell.length_b   1.000
_cell.length_c   1.000
_cell.angle_alpha   90.00
_cell.angle_beta   90.00
_cell.angle_gamma   90.00
#
_symmetry.space_group_name_H-M   'P 1'
#
loop_
_entity.id
_entity.type
_entity.pdbx_description
1 polymer ?
#
loop_
_entity_poly.entity_id
_entity_poly.type
_entity_poly.pdbx_seq_one_letter_code
_entity_poly.pdbx_strand_id
1 'polypeptide(L)'
;MSSLVAKRLCRGHNSALSECDAEAKRLFDTLDAAARLDDERREKHPSEWANAVVTHRISGRRVERWLLKTLINMTVGGPLPIGDPASEPGVVEPSLVEVAFGKANFVAPRGLYGGALVGEKVDGAREWEFQVLVGDDRSYASGLLARLRSIRFGLSLIPHRLPRVIEHIEDWKGTHLLQPFNGFNRNLGPIPSQR
;
A
#
# COMPACT_ATOMS: atom_id res chain seq x y z
N MET A 1 5.62 14.30 -13.77
CA MET A 1 4.93 13.83 -12.55
C MET A 1 4.14 14.98 -11.90
N SER A 2 3.23 15.63 -12.62
CA SER A 2 2.61 16.89 -12.17
C SER A 2 1.08 16.91 -12.17
N SER A 3 0.38 15.80 -12.50
CA SER A 3 -1.11 15.80 -12.53
C SER A 3 -1.81 15.04 -11.40
N LEU A 4 -1.09 14.46 -10.43
CA LEU A 4 -1.71 13.85 -9.24
C LEU A 4 -1.92 14.84 -8.07
N VAL A 5 -1.49 16.10 -8.23
CA VAL A 5 -1.74 17.19 -7.28
C VAL A 5 -2.92 18.03 -7.77
N ALA A 6 -4.07 17.39 -8.00
CA ALA A 6 -5.28 18.15 -8.33
C ALA A 6 -5.66 19.02 -7.13
N LYS A 7 -5.80 20.33 -7.37
CA LYS A 7 -6.14 21.41 -6.43
C LYS A 7 -7.52 21.22 -5.77
N ARG A 8 -7.72 20.17 -4.96
CA ARG A 8 -9.02 19.87 -4.32
C ARG A 8 -9.03 19.97 -2.79
N LEU A 9 -7.90 20.25 -2.15
CA LEU A 9 -7.81 20.39 -0.70
C LEU A 9 -7.31 21.80 -0.33
N CYS A 10 -7.97 22.45 0.64
CA CYS A 10 -7.52 23.73 1.18
C CYS A 10 -6.13 23.57 1.84
N ARG A 11 -5.38 24.68 2.03
CA ARG A 11 -4.04 24.62 2.66
C ARG A 11 -4.05 23.87 4.00
N GLY A 12 -5.11 24.01 4.79
CA GLY A 12 -5.26 23.29 6.06
C GLY A 12 -5.33 21.77 5.88
N HIS A 13 -6.16 21.28 4.95
CA HIS A 13 -6.28 19.85 4.65
C HIS A 13 -5.01 19.27 4.00
N ASN A 14 -4.33 20.03 3.13
CA ASN A 14 -3.04 19.62 2.59
C ASN A 14 -1.97 19.50 3.68
N SER A 15 -1.95 20.42 4.64
CA SER A 15 -1.00 20.40 5.76
C SER A 15 -1.28 19.25 6.72
N ALA A 16 -2.55 18.95 7.00
CA ALA A 16 -2.95 17.82 7.86
C ALA A 16 -2.61 16.44 7.26
N LEU A 17 -2.41 16.35 5.94
CA LEU A 17 -2.02 15.12 5.25
C LEU A 17 -0.51 15.04 4.97
N SER A 18 0.25 16.06 5.33
CA SER A 18 1.70 16.14 5.08
C SER A 18 2.48 15.00 5.74
N GLU A 19 2.02 14.50 6.89
CA GLU A 19 2.66 13.37 7.57
C GLU A 19 2.58 12.06 6.79
N CYS A 20 1.47 11.83 6.07
CA CYS A 20 1.28 10.64 5.23
C CYS A 20 2.13 10.75 3.97
N ASP A 21 2.20 11.94 3.37
CA ASP A 21 3.06 12.18 2.20
C ASP A 21 4.56 12.08 2.57
N ALA A 22 4.93 12.51 3.77
CA ALA A 22 6.29 12.33 4.29
C ALA A 22 6.62 10.85 4.53
N GLU A 23 5.67 10.06 5.03
CA GLU A 23 5.87 8.61 5.14
C GLU A 23 5.95 7.94 3.77
N ALA A 24 5.12 8.35 2.82
CA ALA A 24 5.22 7.89 1.45
C ALA A 24 6.64 8.13 0.97
N LYS A 25 7.13 9.38 1.01
CA LYS A 25 8.51 9.70 0.64
C LYS A 25 9.53 8.79 1.34
N ARG A 26 9.40 8.54 2.65
CA ARG A 26 10.27 7.58 3.37
C ARG A 26 10.19 6.16 2.83
N LEU A 27 9.00 5.69 2.46
CA LEU A 27 8.80 4.41 1.79
C LEU A 27 9.54 4.40 0.44
N PHE A 28 9.31 5.39 -0.43
CA PHE A 28 10.02 5.51 -1.72
C PHE A 28 11.55 5.52 -1.52
N ASP A 29 12.06 6.37 -0.62
CA ASP A 29 13.48 6.47 -0.30
C ASP A 29 14.06 5.13 0.23
N THR A 30 13.28 4.42 1.04
CA THR A 30 13.65 3.10 1.58
C THR A 30 13.73 2.05 0.48
N LEU A 31 12.76 2.00 -0.43
CA LEU A 31 12.76 1.06 -1.55
C LEU A 31 13.92 1.36 -2.51
N ASP A 32 14.20 2.64 -2.74
CA ASP A 32 15.35 3.09 -3.52
C ASP A 32 16.68 2.66 -2.88
N ALA A 33 16.83 2.82 -1.57
CA ALA A 33 18.02 2.41 -0.84
C ALA A 33 18.20 0.88 -0.84
N ALA A 34 17.11 0.14 -0.63
CA ALA A 34 17.12 -1.32 -0.65
C ALA A 34 17.55 -1.87 -2.02
N ALA A 35 17.05 -1.28 -3.11
CA ALA A 35 17.43 -1.69 -4.45
C ALA A 35 18.91 -1.39 -4.75
N ARG A 36 19.42 -0.21 -4.37
CA ARG A 36 20.86 0.10 -4.52
C ARG A 36 21.74 -0.88 -3.75
N LEU A 37 21.33 -1.23 -2.53
CA LEU A 37 22.03 -2.21 -1.73
C LEU A 37 22.02 -3.60 -2.37
N ASP A 38 20.92 -4.00 -3.02
CA ASP A 38 20.86 -5.26 -3.77
C ASP A 38 21.80 -5.24 -4.98
N ASP A 39 21.80 -4.15 -5.76
CA ASP A 39 22.71 -3.97 -6.90
C ASP A 39 24.19 -4.06 -6.45
N GLU A 40 24.57 -3.34 -5.39
CA GLU A 40 25.93 -3.39 -4.82
C GLU A 40 26.32 -4.79 -4.32
N ARG A 41 25.36 -5.55 -3.78
CA ARG A 41 25.60 -6.92 -3.31
C ARG A 41 25.76 -7.92 -4.43
N ARG A 42 25.13 -7.71 -5.58
CA ARG A 42 25.29 -8.55 -6.78
C ARG A 42 26.70 -8.45 -7.37
N GLU A 43 27.35 -7.31 -7.19
CA GLU A 43 28.73 -7.07 -7.66
C GLU A 43 29.81 -7.59 -6.70
N LYS A 44 29.44 -7.90 -5.45
CA LYS A 44 30.38 -8.33 -4.38
C LYS A 44 30.25 -9.81 -4.07
N HIS A 45 31.33 -10.41 -3.56
CA HIS A 45 31.26 -11.80 -3.13
C HIS A 45 30.34 -11.93 -1.89
N PRO A 46 29.46 -12.95 -1.79
CA PRO A 46 28.51 -13.07 -0.68
C PRO A 46 29.13 -13.01 0.72
N SER A 47 30.37 -13.48 0.88
CA SER A 47 31.10 -13.42 2.16
C SER A 47 31.32 -11.99 2.67
N GLU A 48 31.31 -10.99 1.79
CA GLU A 48 31.53 -9.58 2.14
C GLU A 48 30.31 -8.93 2.79
N TRP A 49 29.12 -9.52 2.63
CA TRP A 49 27.87 -8.98 3.18
C TRP A 49 27.02 -9.99 3.95
N ALA A 50 27.50 -11.23 4.10
CA ALA A 50 26.79 -12.35 4.74
C ALA A 50 26.22 -12.02 6.13
N ASN A 51 26.85 -11.11 6.88
CA ASN A 51 26.41 -10.70 8.23
C ASN A 51 25.83 -9.28 8.29
N ALA A 52 25.76 -8.57 7.16
CA ALA A 52 25.32 -7.18 7.11
C ALA A 52 23.82 -7.09 6.80
N VAL A 53 22.96 -7.24 7.81
CA VAL A 53 21.52 -6.99 7.67
C VAL A 53 21.22 -5.50 7.85
N VAL A 54 20.68 -4.86 6.83
CA VAL A 54 20.18 -3.48 6.91
C VAL A 54 18.67 -3.53 7.09
N THR A 55 18.17 -2.92 8.16
CA THR A 55 16.74 -2.86 8.45
C THR A 55 16.22 -1.44 8.28
N HIS A 56 15.17 -1.30 7.48
CA HIS A 56 14.41 -0.06 7.36
C HIS A 56 13.06 -0.22 8.05
N ARG A 57 12.61 0.82 8.75
CA ARG A 57 11.31 0.83 9.43
C ARG A 57 10.41 1.88 8.79
N ILE A 58 9.23 1.44 8.38
CA ILE A 58 8.16 2.27 7.83
C ILE A 58 6.89 2.05 8.66
N SER A 59 6.10 3.09 8.80
CA SER A 59 4.82 3.05 9.50
C SER A 59 3.72 2.56 8.57
N GLY A 60 3.37 1.27 8.67
CA GLY A 60 2.29 0.66 7.89
C GLY A 60 0.97 1.46 7.92
N ARG A 61 0.58 2.00 9.08
CA ARG A 61 -0.63 2.86 9.20
C ARG A 61 -0.54 4.16 8.40
N ARG A 62 0.64 4.75 8.30
CA ARG A 62 0.85 6.00 7.55
C ARG A 62 0.88 5.71 6.05
N VAL A 63 1.47 4.57 5.64
CA VAL A 63 1.40 4.05 4.26
C VAL A 63 -0.04 3.71 3.87
N GLU A 64 -0.79 3.05 4.76
CA GLU A 64 -2.21 2.72 4.58
C GLU A 64 -3.05 3.98 4.34
N ARG A 65 -2.87 5.02 5.15
CA ARG A 65 -3.53 6.33 4.97
C ARG A 65 -3.12 7.03 3.69
N TRP A 66 -1.84 6.94 3.31
CA TRP A 66 -1.35 7.50 2.06
C TRP A 66 -1.98 6.80 0.84
N LEU A 67 -2.06 5.47 0.83
CA LEU A 67 -2.73 4.72 -0.23
C LEU A 67 -4.23 5.04 -0.30
N LEU A 68 -4.90 5.23 0.84
CA LEU A 68 -6.29 5.67 0.87
C LEU A 68 -6.46 7.05 0.24
N LYS A 69 -5.58 8.00 0.58
CA LYS A 69 -5.56 9.33 -0.03
C LYS A 69 -5.33 9.24 -1.55
N THR A 70 -4.39 8.40 -1.99
CA THR A 70 -4.12 8.17 -3.41
C THR A 70 -5.36 7.64 -4.13
N LEU A 71 -6.02 6.63 -3.55
CA LEU A 71 -7.28 6.09 -4.07
C LEU A 71 -8.35 7.19 -4.18
N ILE A 72 -8.62 7.93 -3.10
CA ILE A 72 -9.60 9.02 -3.09
C ILE A 72 -9.27 10.05 -4.18
N ASN A 73 -8.01 10.46 -4.32
CA ASN A 73 -7.61 11.43 -5.34
C ASN A 73 -7.84 10.91 -6.77
N MET A 74 -7.69 9.61 -7.00
CA MET A 74 -7.92 8.98 -8.31
C MET A 74 -9.40 8.85 -8.66
N THR A 75 -10.28 8.71 -7.67
CA THR A 75 -11.69 8.34 -7.89
C THR A 75 -12.70 9.44 -7.54
N VAL A 76 -12.32 10.45 -6.74
CA VAL A 76 -13.25 11.49 -6.27
C VAL A 76 -13.83 12.32 -7.43
N GLY A 77 -15.16 12.48 -7.44
CA GLY A 77 -15.89 13.09 -8.55
C GLY A 77 -15.94 12.25 -9.83
N GLY A 78 -15.53 10.98 -9.75
CA GLY A 78 -15.71 9.99 -10.82
C GLY A 78 -17.10 9.33 -10.79
N PRO A 79 -17.33 8.32 -11.64
CA PRO A 79 -18.64 7.68 -11.80
C PRO A 79 -18.97 6.63 -10.72
N LEU A 80 -18.02 6.29 -9.85
CA LEU A 80 -18.17 5.25 -8.84
C LEU A 80 -18.20 5.88 -7.44
N PRO A 81 -19.10 5.45 -6.55
CA PRO A 81 -18.98 5.64 -5.12
C PRO A 81 -17.69 4.98 -4.59
N ILE A 82 -17.19 5.44 -3.44
CA ILE A 82 -15.91 4.99 -2.88
C ILE A 82 -16.14 4.40 -1.49
N GLY A 83 -15.90 3.09 -1.34
CA GLY A 83 -16.01 2.35 -0.06
C GLY A 83 -17.36 1.72 0.22
N ASP A 84 -18.45 2.40 -0.15
CA ASP A 84 -19.83 1.96 0.09
C ASP A 84 -20.66 2.05 -1.21
N PRO A 85 -21.23 0.94 -1.71
CA PRO A 85 -22.09 0.95 -2.89
C PRO A 85 -23.37 1.78 -2.74
N ALA A 86 -23.81 2.05 -1.51
CA ALA A 86 -24.98 2.90 -1.26
C ALA A 86 -24.68 4.41 -1.30
N SER A 87 -23.40 4.79 -1.37
CA SER A 87 -23.00 6.20 -1.49
C SER A 87 -23.23 6.75 -2.89
N GLU A 88 -23.26 8.09 -3.02
CA GLU A 88 -23.38 8.74 -4.32
C GLU A 88 -22.09 8.58 -5.18
N PRO A 89 -22.20 8.55 -6.52
CA PRO A 89 -21.04 8.54 -7.40
C PRO A 89 -20.03 9.67 -7.12
N GLY A 90 -18.76 9.30 -7.02
CA GLY A 90 -17.68 10.25 -6.76
C GLY A 90 -17.61 10.76 -5.32
N VAL A 91 -18.49 10.28 -4.44
CA VAL A 91 -18.51 10.58 -3.01
C VAL A 91 -17.81 9.48 -2.23
N VAL A 92 -17.05 9.89 -1.21
CA VAL A 92 -16.30 9.02 -0.31
C VAL A 92 -17.14 8.71 0.91
N GLU A 93 -17.22 7.44 1.31
CA GLU A 93 -17.81 7.03 2.59
C GLU A 93 -17.17 7.86 3.75
N PRO A 94 -17.96 8.53 4.61
CA PRO A 94 -17.42 9.43 5.64
C PRO A 94 -16.37 8.80 6.56
N SER A 95 -16.53 7.50 6.89
CA SER A 95 -15.57 6.78 7.74
C SER A 95 -14.17 6.71 7.12
N LEU A 96 -14.06 6.65 5.79
CA LEU A 96 -12.78 6.64 5.08
C LEU A 96 -12.09 8.00 5.12
N VAL A 97 -12.87 9.09 5.15
CA VAL A 97 -12.32 10.44 5.35
C VAL A 97 -11.69 10.53 6.73
N GLU A 98 -12.36 10.01 7.77
CA GLU A 98 -11.79 9.97 9.13
C GLU A 98 -10.48 9.17 9.19
N VAL A 99 -10.41 8.02 8.51
CA VAL A 99 -9.17 7.24 8.39
C VAL A 99 -8.08 8.03 7.66
N ALA A 100 -8.39 8.66 6.53
CA ALA A 100 -7.42 9.45 5.76
C ALA A 100 -6.80 10.57 6.60
N PHE A 101 -7.61 11.26 7.40
CA PHE A 101 -7.17 12.30 8.33
C PHE A 101 -6.61 11.78 9.66
N GLY A 102 -6.56 10.45 9.87
CA GLY A 102 -5.97 9.83 11.06
C GLY A 102 -6.83 9.96 12.31
N LYS A 103 -8.12 10.25 12.16
CA LYS A 103 -9.11 10.30 13.24
C LYS A 103 -9.64 8.92 13.59
N ALA A 104 -9.55 7.98 12.66
CA ALA A 104 -9.90 6.56 12.82
C ALA A 104 -8.81 5.66 12.23
N ASN A 105 -8.88 4.36 12.51
CA ASN A 105 -8.06 3.33 11.87
C ASN A 105 -8.97 2.36 11.12
N PHE A 106 -8.45 1.70 10.08
CA PHE A 106 -9.14 0.56 9.51
C PHE A 106 -9.30 -0.56 10.52
N VAL A 107 -10.48 -1.18 10.53
CA VAL A 107 -10.78 -2.39 11.27
C VAL A 107 -10.70 -3.57 10.31
N ALA A 108 -9.98 -4.61 10.69
CA ALA A 108 -9.85 -5.81 9.88
C ALA A 108 -11.24 -6.39 9.51
N PRO A 109 -11.45 -6.85 8.28
CA PRO A 109 -10.43 -7.11 7.25
C PRO A 109 -10.11 -5.90 6.34
N ARG A 110 -10.59 -4.69 6.63
CA ARG A 110 -10.18 -3.50 5.86
C ARG A 110 -8.72 -3.15 6.17
N GLY A 111 -8.09 -2.40 5.26
CA GLY A 111 -6.75 -1.85 5.43
C GLY A 111 -5.72 -2.38 4.45
N LEU A 112 -4.45 -2.15 4.78
CA LEU A 112 -3.29 -2.40 3.92
C LEU A 112 -2.77 -3.82 4.05
N TYR A 113 -2.52 -4.48 2.93
CA TYR A 113 -1.96 -5.81 2.77
C TYR A 113 -0.64 -5.74 2.02
N GLY A 114 0.33 -6.57 2.40
CA GLY A 114 1.50 -6.88 1.57
C GLY A 114 1.23 -8.11 0.71
N GLY A 115 1.63 -8.09 -0.56
CA GLY A 115 1.55 -9.23 -1.46
C GLY A 115 2.94 -9.72 -1.86
N ALA A 116 3.16 -11.04 -1.81
CA ALA A 116 4.36 -11.67 -2.34
C ALA A 116 4.04 -13.01 -3.01
N LEU A 117 4.80 -13.35 -4.05
CA LEU A 117 4.82 -14.68 -4.64
C LEU A 117 6.02 -15.48 -4.12
N VAL A 118 5.83 -16.78 -3.86
CA VAL A 118 6.96 -17.65 -3.49
C VAL A 118 7.91 -17.76 -4.69
N GLY A 119 9.19 -17.48 -4.46
CA GLY A 119 10.22 -17.49 -5.51
C GLY A 119 10.23 -16.21 -6.38
N GLU A 120 9.44 -15.20 -6.01
CA GLU A 120 9.48 -13.91 -6.68
C GLU A 120 10.86 -13.27 -6.59
N LYS A 121 11.37 -12.85 -7.75
CA LYS A 121 12.53 -11.98 -7.81
C LYS A 121 12.05 -10.55 -7.81
N VAL A 122 12.51 -9.78 -6.84
CA VAL A 122 12.37 -8.32 -6.88
C VAL A 122 13.36 -7.81 -7.93
N ASP A 123 12.86 -7.24 -9.01
CA ASP A 123 13.68 -6.60 -10.01
C ASP A 123 13.92 -5.12 -9.67
N GLY A 124 14.96 -4.53 -10.25
CA GLY A 124 15.34 -3.14 -9.99
C GLY A 124 14.45 -2.12 -10.72
N ALA A 125 13.34 -2.55 -11.34
CA ALA A 125 12.50 -1.69 -12.16
C ALA A 125 11.91 -0.57 -11.29
N ARG A 126 12.10 0.68 -11.73
CA ARG A 126 11.58 1.88 -11.05
C ARG A 126 10.13 2.16 -11.44
N GLU A 127 9.31 1.12 -11.39
CA GLU A 127 7.92 1.19 -11.79
C GLU A 127 7.01 1.39 -10.59
N TRP A 128 6.00 2.22 -10.82
CA TRP A 128 4.99 2.61 -9.86
C TRP A 128 3.66 2.46 -10.55
N GLU A 129 2.87 1.50 -10.11
CA GLU A 129 1.58 1.21 -10.68
C GLU A 129 0.51 1.34 -9.60
N PHE A 130 -0.62 1.93 -9.97
CA PHE A 130 -1.79 2.05 -9.12
C PHE A 130 -3.01 1.62 -9.92
N GLN A 131 -3.75 0.65 -9.41
CA GLN A 131 -4.97 0.14 -10.02
C GLN A 131 -6.11 0.18 -9.00
N VAL A 132 -7.17 0.91 -9.34
CA VAL A 132 -8.38 0.94 -8.51
C VAL A 132 -9.07 -0.41 -8.61
N LEU A 133 -9.37 -1.00 -7.45
CA LEU A 133 -10.23 -2.17 -7.38
C LEU A 133 -11.68 -1.70 -7.41
N VAL A 134 -12.46 -2.35 -8.26
CA VAL A 134 -13.91 -2.15 -8.34
C VAL A 134 -14.59 -3.36 -7.71
N GLY A 135 -15.70 -3.17 -7.01
CA GLY A 135 -16.51 -4.25 -6.47
C GLY A 135 -17.00 -5.23 -7.54
N ASP A 136 -17.43 -6.43 -7.13
CA ASP A 136 -17.82 -7.53 -8.02
C ASP A 136 -18.93 -7.14 -9.02
N ASP A 137 -19.86 -6.30 -8.59
CA ASP A 137 -20.97 -5.76 -9.40
C ASP A 137 -20.58 -4.54 -10.24
N ARG A 138 -19.30 -4.15 -10.20
CA ARG A 138 -18.71 -2.97 -10.83
C ARG A 138 -19.34 -1.64 -10.41
N SER A 139 -20.03 -1.60 -9.26
CA SER A 139 -20.82 -0.43 -8.86
C SER A 139 -20.06 0.57 -8.00
N TYR A 140 -18.94 0.18 -7.38
CA TYR A 140 -18.18 1.05 -6.45
C TYR A 140 -16.68 0.72 -6.43
N ALA A 141 -15.85 1.70 -6.04
CA ALA A 141 -14.44 1.50 -5.77
C ALA A 141 -14.24 0.81 -4.41
N SER A 142 -13.70 -0.41 -4.43
CA SER A 142 -13.56 -1.31 -3.28
C SER A 142 -12.15 -1.32 -2.68
N GLY A 143 -11.16 -0.72 -3.36
CA GLY A 143 -9.78 -0.76 -2.92
C GLY A 143 -8.79 -0.20 -3.94
N LEU A 144 -7.50 -0.43 -3.66
CA LEU A 144 -6.39 -0.03 -4.50
C LEU A 144 -5.32 -1.13 -4.49
N LEU A 145 -4.85 -1.54 -5.66
CA LEU A 145 -3.61 -2.28 -5.80
C LEU A 145 -2.52 -1.30 -6.18
N ALA A 146 -1.36 -1.44 -5.53
CA ALA A 146 -0.19 -0.66 -5.83
C ALA A 146 1.01 -1.60 -6.01
N ARG A 147 1.82 -1.34 -7.03
CA ARG A 147 3.12 -1.96 -7.23
C ARG A 147 4.18 -0.88 -7.11
N LEU A 148 5.09 -1.04 -6.16
CA LEU A 148 6.15 -0.10 -5.85
C LEU A 148 7.49 -0.85 -5.93
N ARG A 149 8.28 -0.65 -6.99
CA ARG A 149 9.54 -1.41 -7.22
C ARG A 149 9.39 -2.92 -6.98
N SER A 150 8.47 -3.52 -7.73
CA SER A 150 8.06 -4.94 -7.68
C SER A 150 7.40 -5.42 -6.37
N ILE A 151 7.34 -4.59 -5.32
CA ILE A 151 6.60 -4.91 -4.10
C ILE A 151 5.13 -4.58 -4.29
N ARG A 152 4.27 -5.56 -3.98
CA ARG A 152 2.82 -5.46 -4.09
C ARG A 152 2.19 -5.02 -2.77
N PHE A 153 1.35 -4.00 -2.85
CA PHE A 153 0.50 -3.50 -1.75
C PHE A 153 -0.96 -3.51 -2.16
N GLY A 154 -1.83 -4.07 -1.33
CA GLY A 154 -3.28 -4.05 -1.54
C GLY A 154 -3.97 -3.26 -0.44
N LEU A 155 -4.81 -2.29 -0.78
CA LEU A 155 -5.67 -1.59 0.17
C LEU A 155 -7.11 -2.09 -0.02
N SER A 156 -7.70 -2.62 1.05
CA SER A 156 -9.10 -3.05 1.07
C SER A 156 -9.98 -2.04 1.78
N LEU A 157 -11.08 -1.60 1.15
CA LEU A 157 -12.13 -0.80 1.79
C LEU A 157 -13.32 -1.66 2.24
N ILE A 158 -13.39 -2.91 1.80
CA ILE A 158 -14.56 -3.77 2.01
C ILE A 158 -14.43 -4.61 3.30
N PRO A 159 -15.55 -4.96 3.94
CA PRO A 159 -15.55 -5.80 5.15
C PRO A 159 -15.29 -7.29 4.86
N HIS A 160 -14.76 -7.63 3.68
CA HIS A 160 -14.41 -8.98 3.27
C HIS A 160 -12.94 -9.02 2.87
N ARG A 161 -12.30 -10.20 2.97
CA ARG A 161 -10.89 -10.31 2.58
C ARG A 161 -10.75 -10.05 1.07
N LEU A 162 -9.66 -9.37 0.69
CA LEU A 162 -9.25 -9.14 -0.71
C LEU A 162 -9.08 -10.36 -1.65
N PRO A 163 -8.85 -11.62 -1.21
CA PRO A 163 -8.46 -12.72 -2.12
C PRO A 163 -9.35 -12.88 -3.35
N ARG A 164 -10.67 -12.73 -3.20
CA ARG A 164 -11.61 -13.00 -4.31
C ARG A 164 -11.41 -12.06 -5.51
N VAL A 165 -11.16 -10.78 -5.27
CA VAL A 165 -11.06 -9.79 -6.36
C VAL A 165 -9.70 -9.88 -7.05
N ILE A 166 -8.64 -10.15 -6.29
CA ILE A 166 -7.27 -10.12 -6.81
C ILE A 166 -6.84 -11.43 -7.48
N GLU A 167 -7.50 -12.55 -7.20
CA GLU A 167 -7.22 -13.84 -7.85
C GLU A 167 -7.46 -13.81 -9.37
N HIS A 168 -8.30 -12.89 -9.83
CA HIS A 168 -8.62 -12.68 -11.25
C HIS A 168 -7.66 -11.72 -11.95
N ILE A 169 -6.75 -11.08 -11.22
CA ILE A 169 -5.76 -10.16 -11.77
C ILE A 169 -4.49 -10.97 -12.01
N GLU A 170 -4.12 -11.16 -13.27
CA GLU A 170 -3.02 -12.05 -13.70
C GLU A 170 -1.75 -11.83 -12.88
N ASP A 171 -1.39 -10.57 -12.71
CA ASP A 171 -0.25 -10.06 -11.95
C ASP A 171 -0.27 -10.31 -10.43
N TRP A 172 -1.42 -10.69 -9.90
CA TRP A 172 -1.68 -10.95 -8.49
C TRP A 172 -2.11 -12.39 -8.24
N LYS A 173 -2.30 -13.19 -9.28
CA LYS A 173 -2.71 -14.59 -9.19
C LYS A 173 -1.68 -15.40 -8.40
N GLY A 174 -2.15 -16.12 -7.38
CA GLY A 174 -1.29 -16.92 -6.49
C GLY A 174 -0.53 -16.11 -5.45
N THR A 175 -0.74 -14.79 -5.36
CA THR A 175 -0.08 -13.93 -4.37
C THR A 175 -0.55 -14.29 -2.97
N HIS A 176 0.39 -14.51 -2.06
CA HIS A 176 0.09 -14.65 -0.65
C HIS A 176 -0.05 -13.26 -0.03
N LEU A 177 -1.26 -12.96 0.48
CA LEU A 177 -1.51 -11.71 1.20
C LEU A 177 -1.07 -11.85 2.66
N LEU A 178 -0.01 -11.11 3.01
CA LEU A 178 0.57 -11.03 4.35
C LEU A 178 -0.21 -10.04 5.22
N GLN A 179 -1.49 -10.35 5.48
CA GLN A 179 -2.43 -9.72 6.43
C GLN A 179 -2.64 -8.19 6.36
N PRO A 180 -3.75 -7.66 6.90
CA PRO A 180 -3.84 -6.24 7.15
C PRO A 180 -2.83 -5.82 8.23
N PHE A 181 -1.97 -4.81 7.98
CA PHE A 181 -0.83 -4.42 8.86
C PHE A 181 -1.19 -4.04 10.31
N ASN A 182 -2.48 -3.95 10.66
CA ASN A 182 -2.94 -3.69 12.03
C ASN A 182 -2.85 -4.91 12.97
N GLY A 183 -2.42 -6.09 12.49
CA GLY A 183 -2.25 -7.31 13.30
C GLY A 183 -0.90 -7.47 14.02
N PHE A 184 0.13 -6.68 13.67
CA PHE A 184 1.48 -6.82 14.27
C PHE A 184 1.64 -5.95 15.52
N ASN A 185 1.05 -6.37 16.62
CA ASN A 185 1.53 -5.99 17.94
C ASN A 185 1.39 -7.20 18.85
N ARG A 186 2.53 -7.81 19.21
CA ARG A 186 2.77 -9.02 20.02
C ARG A 186 3.10 -10.26 19.16
N ASN A 187 4.35 -10.74 19.29
CA ASN A 187 4.81 -12.11 18.96
C ASN A 187 5.58 -12.34 17.64
N LEU A 188 6.46 -11.42 17.21
CA LEU A 188 7.71 -11.91 16.61
C LEU A 188 8.73 -12.03 17.73
N GLY A 189 8.84 -13.25 18.27
CA GLY A 189 10.02 -13.63 19.01
C GLY A 189 11.28 -13.46 18.13
N PRO A 190 12.46 -13.35 18.73
CA PRO A 190 13.70 -13.23 17.97
C PRO A 190 13.82 -14.38 16.97
N ILE A 191 14.19 -14.02 15.73
CA ILE A 191 14.51 -14.99 14.67
C ILE A 191 15.68 -15.86 15.20
N PRO A 192 15.57 -17.20 15.23
CA PRO A 192 16.67 -18.04 15.66
C PRO A 192 17.85 -17.83 14.72
N SER A 193 18.99 -17.42 15.28
CA SER A 193 20.25 -17.44 14.55
C SER A 193 20.55 -18.89 14.16
N GLN A 194 20.48 -19.23 12.88
CA GLN A 194 20.97 -20.51 12.41
C GLN A 194 22.51 -20.51 12.54
N ARG A 195 23.02 -21.46 13.34
CA ARG A 195 24.41 -21.88 13.36
C ARG A 195 24.58 -23.06 12.42
#